data_AF-A0A1G9NW58-F1
#
_entry.id   AF-A0A1G9NW58-F1
#
_cell.length_a   1.000
_cell.length_b   1.000
_cell.length_c   1.000
_cell.angle_alpha   90.00
_cell.angle_beta   90.00
_cell.angle_gamma   90.00
#
_symmetry.space_group_name_H-M   'P 1'
#
loop_
_entity.id
_entity.type
_entity.pdbx_description
1 polymer ?
#
loop_
_entity_poly.entity_id
_entity_poly.type
_entity_poly.pdbx_seq_one_letter_code
_entity_poly.pdbx_strand_id
1 'polypeptide(L)'
;MKVFNILILAAFFASCNSQEKDTEKTSSQKTEQEKSSAINCYEFVGEADTVTLKVTHAGDSISGYLVYDFKEKDKNTGTILGIMNGNILVADYTFMSEGIQSTRQVAFRLEGNTFIEGYGESFSQNDKVYFKNIDSLKFDSFFKLIEIDCQ
;
A
#
# COMPACT_ATOMS: atom_id res chain seq x y z
N MET A 1 -64.36 -58.33 13.77
CA MET A 1 -63.60 -58.26 15.02
C MET A 1 -63.04 -56.85 15.17
N LYS A 2 -63.25 -56.24 16.34
CA LYS A 2 -62.57 -55.05 16.92
C LYS A 2 -62.69 -53.71 16.15
N VAL A 3 -63.56 -52.77 16.57
CA VAL A 3 -63.32 -51.59 17.47
C VAL A 3 -61.91 -50.98 17.31
N PHE A 4 -61.67 -49.66 17.19
CA PHE A 4 -62.28 -48.50 17.86
C PHE A 4 -61.67 -47.18 17.30
N ASN A 5 -62.28 -46.06 17.70
CA ASN A 5 -61.74 -44.68 17.83
C ASN A 5 -61.75 -43.68 16.66
N ILE A 6 -62.79 -42.85 16.71
CA ILE A 6 -62.81 -41.42 16.40
C ILE A 6 -62.00 -40.65 17.47
N LEU A 7 -61.13 -39.72 17.06
CA LEU A 7 -60.87 -38.49 17.81
C LEU A 7 -60.25 -37.39 16.91
N ILE A 8 -61.07 -36.39 16.58
CA ILE A 8 -60.85 -34.93 16.67
C ILE A 8 -59.46 -34.38 16.28
N LEU A 9 -59.37 -33.49 15.28
CA LEU A 9 -59.33 -32.03 15.50
C LEU A 9 -58.98 -31.23 14.21
N ALA A 10 -59.75 -30.16 14.01
CA ALA A 10 -59.45 -28.89 13.34
C ALA A 10 -59.20 -28.82 11.82
N ALA A 11 -60.15 -28.15 11.17
CA ALA A 11 -59.97 -27.31 10.00
C ALA A 11 -58.93 -26.20 10.26
N PHE A 12 -58.23 -25.73 9.22
CA PHE A 12 -58.25 -24.34 8.78
C PHE A 12 -57.60 -24.22 7.39
N PHE A 13 -58.12 -23.26 6.65
CA PHE A 13 -57.90 -23.04 5.23
C PHE A 13 -56.49 -22.54 4.90
N ALA A 14 -56.13 -22.79 3.63
CA ALA A 14 -55.00 -22.23 2.93
C ALA A 14 -54.90 -20.69 3.05
N SER A 15 -53.69 -20.19 3.29
CA SER A 15 -53.07 -19.12 2.50
C SER A 15 -51.73 -18.76 3.15
N CYS A 16 -50.62 -19.05 2.48
CA CYS A 16 -49.46 -18.18 2.55
C CYS A 16 -48.63 -18.35 1.28
N ASN A 17 -48.64 -17.28 0.51
CA ASN A 17 -47.84 -17.02 -0.66
C ASN A 17 -46.34 -17.00 -0.27
N SER A 18 -45.55 -17.60 -1.16
CA SER A 18 -44.11 -17.44 -1.44
C SER A 18 -43.19 -16.75 -0.43
N GLN A 19 -42.14 -17.51 -0.07
CA GLN A 19 -40.71 -17.14 -0.02
C GLN A 19 -40.32 -15.81 0.61
N GLU A 20 -39.54 -15.86 1.69
CA GLU A 20 -38.07 -15.78 1.63
C GLU A 20 -37.49 -16.28 2.97
N LYS A 21 -36.39 -17.03 2.89
CA LYS A 21 -35.66 -17.56 4.05
C LYS A 21 -34.58 -16.55 4.42
N ASP A 22 -34.79 -15.84 5.53
CA ASP A 22 -33.69 -15.25 6.27
C ASP A 22 -33.53 -15.99 7.59
N THR A 23 -32.40 -16.69 7.72
CA THR A 23 -31.96 -17.29 8.97
C THR A 23 -31.00 -16.34 9.66
N GLU A 24 -31.34 -16.02 10.91
CA GLU A 24 -30.57 -15.26 11.87
C GLU A 24 -29.12 -15.74 12.08
N LYS A 25 -28.26 -14.74 12.33
CA LYS A 25 -27.14 -14.70 13.29
C LYS A 25 -25.98 -15.67 13.11
N THR A 26 -24.86 -15.11 12.66
CA THR A 26 -23.62 -15.17 13.43
C THR A 26 -22.90 -13.83 13.34
N SER A 27 -22.83 -13.19 14.51
CA SER A 27 -22.02 -12.02 14.80
C SER A 27 -20.56 -12.31 14.48
N SER A 28 -20.07 -11.69 13.43
CA SER A 28 -18.67 -11.28 13.31
C SER A 28 -18.67 -9.97 12.53
N GLN A 29 -19.13 -8.91 13.18
CA GLN A 29 -18.67 -7.57 12.84
C GLN A 29 -17.17 -7.56 13.14
N LYS A 30 -16.37 -8.01 12.16
CA LYS A 30 -15.04 -7.48 11.98
C LYS A 30 -15.28 -6.02 11.63
N THR A 31 -15.20 -5.15 12.63
CA THR A 31 -14.99 -3.73 12.41
C THR A 31 -13.72 -3.65 11.59
N GLU A 32 -13.89 -3.57 10.27
CA GLU A 32 -12.86 -3.09 9.36
C GLU A 32 -12.67 -1.64 9.79
N GLN A 33 -11.77 -1.48 10.76
CA GLN A 33 -11.21 -0.21 11.16
C GLN A 33 -10.81 0.45 9.85
N GLU A 34 -11.54 1.50 9.45
CA GLU A 34 -11.10 2.40 8.40
C GLU A 34 -9.68 2.79 8.79
N LYS A 35 -8.72 2.17 8.12
CA LYS A 35 -7.32 2.47 8.28
C LYS A 35 -7.16 3.81 7.59
N SER A 36 -7.38 4.89 8.34
CA SER A 36 -7.12 6.23 7.85
C SER A 36 -5.71 6.21 7.28
N SER A 37 -5.60 6.37 5.97
CA SER A 37 -4.29 6.38 5.33
C SER A 37 -3.59 7.67 5.73
N ALA A 38 -2.50 7.54 6.49
CA ALA A 38 -1.65 8.68 6.78
C ALA A 38 -0.90 9.06 5.50
N ILE A 39 -0.89 10.35 5.18
CA ILE A 39 -0.10 10.90 4.09
C ILE A 39 1.03 11.71 4.71
N ASN A 40 2.26 11.44 4.29
CA ASN A 40 3.44 12.19 4.70
C ASN A 40 4.18 12.65 3.45
N CYS A 41 4.73 13.87 3.51
CA CYS A 41 5.53 14.45 2.43
C CYS A 41 6.93 14.73 2.94
N TYR A 42 7.93 14.45 2.12
CA TYR A 42 9.33 14.63 2.44
C TYR A 42 10.04 15.33 1.30
N GLU A 43 11.00 16.17 1.64
CA GLU A 43 11.72 16.96 0.65
C GLU A 43 13.19 17.12 1.03
N PHE A 44 14.05 17.05 0.02
CA PHE A 44 15.38 17.60 0.04
C PHE A 44 15.42 18.81 -0.91
N VAL A 45 15.94 19.94 -0.43
CA VAL A 45 16.21 21.14 -1.24
C VAL A 45 17.68 21.52 -1.09
N GLY A 46 18.45 21.32 -2.16
CA GLY A 46 19.82 21.81 -2.31
C GLY A 46 19.87 23.14 -3.06
N GLU A 47 21.07 23.59 -3.43
CA GLU A 47 21.23 24.83 -4.21
C GLU A 47 20.58 24.75 -5.61
N ALA A 48 20.57 23.56 -6.19
CA ALA A 48 20.16 23.32 -7.57
C ALA A 48 19.32 22.04 -7.76
N ASP A 49 19.26 21.21 -6.71
CA ASP A 49 18.71 19.86 -6.77
C ASP A 49 17.56 19.75 -5.77
N THR A 50 16.47 19.13 -6.19
CA THR A 50 15.31 18.84 -5.33
C THR A 50 14.96 17.35 -5.42
N VAL A 51 14.62 16.75 -4.28
CA VAL A 51 14.01 15.42 -4.24
C VAL A 51 12.74 15.50 -3.42
N THR A 52 11.62 15.09 -3.99
CA THR A 52 10.32 15.08 -3.31
C THR A 52 9.78 13.67 -3.24
N LEU A 53 9.34 13.26 -2.05
CA LEU A 53 8.74 11.97 -1.78
C LEU A 53 7.41 12.18 -1.05
N LYS A 54 6.31 11.77 -1.68
CA LYS A 54 4.98 11.72 -1.05
C LYS A 54 4.60 10.27 -0.84
N VAL A 55 4.29 9.89 0.40
CA VAL A 55 3.90 8.54 0.78
C VAL A 55 2.50 8.51 1.36
N THR A 56 1.74 7.49 0.99
CA THR A 56 0.43 7.15 1.55
C THR A 56 0.57 5.80 2.23
N HIS A 57 0.29 5.75 3.52
CA HIS A 57 0.41 4.57 4.35
C HIS A 57 -0.89 3.76 4.37
N ALA A 58 -0.78 2.47 4.08
CA ALA A 58 -1.83 1.48 4.32
C ALA A 58 -1.32 0.39 5.28
N GLY A 59 -0.82 0.82 6.44
CA GLY A 59 0.01 0.00 7.34
C GLY A 59 1.42 0.00 6.85
N ASP A 60 1.99 -1.20 6.68
CA ASP A 60 3.35 -1.35 6.17
C ASP A 60 3.41 -1.11 4.66
N SER A 61 2.30 -1.28 3.94
CA SER A 61 2.24 -0.97 2.51
C SER A 61 2.32 0.54 2.27
N ILE A 62 3.19 0.93 1.36
CA ILE A 62 3.39 2.31 0.90
C ILE A 62 3.03 2.41 -0.58
N SER A 63 2.24 3.42 -0.91
CA SER A 63 2.13 3.94 -2.28
C SER A 63 2.52 5.41 -2.29
N GLY A 64 2.92 5.94 -3.44
CA GLY A 64 3.40 7.32 -3.46
C GLY A 64 3.93 7.84 -4.77
N TYR A 65 4.50 9.04 -4.69
CA TYR A 65 5.19 9.71 -5.78
C TYR A 65 6.62 10.04 -5.36
N LEU A 66 7.55 9.89 -6.30
CA LEU A 66 8.96 10.20 -6.11
C LEU A 66 9.44 11.01 -7.32
N VAL A 67 10.03 12.17 -7.01
CA VAL A 67 10.55 13.10 -8.01
C VAL A 67 12.01 13.39 -7.69
N TYR A 68 12.87 13.17 -8.67
CA TYR A 68 14.25 13.66 -8.67
C TYR A 68 14.35 14.78 -9.70
N ASP A 69 14.64 15.99 -9.24
CA ASP A 69 14.79 17.18 -10.07
C ASP A 69 16.21 17.71 -9.87
N PHE A 70 17.15 17.19 -10.67
CA PHE A 70 18.56 17.53 -10.57
C PHE A 70 18.96 18.44 -11.73
N LYS A 71 19.64 19.55 -11.45
CA LYS A 71 19.90 20.60 -12.46
C LYS A 71 20.62 20.11 -13.71
N GLU A 72 21.49 19.12 -13.59
CA GLU A 72 22.31 18.59 -14.68
C GLU A 72 21.81 17.25 -15.24
N LYS A 73 20.61 16.82 -14.84
CA LYS A 73 19.97 15.59 -15.31
C LYS A 73 18.56 15.88 -15.79
N ASP A 74 18.01 14.96 -16.56
CA ASP A 74 16.59 14.99 -16.84
C ASP A 74 15.80 14.70 -15.56
N LYS A 75 14.73 15.46 -15.37
CA LYS A 75 13.82 15.28 -14.25
C LYS A 75 13.16 13.91 -14.33
N ASN A 76 13.34 13.10 -13.29
CA ASN A 76 12.69 11.80 -13.17
C ASN A 76 11.48 11.92 -12.25
N THR A 77 10.30 11.71 -12.80
CA THR A 77 9.03 11.68 -12.06
C THR A 77 8.39 10.32 -12.20
N GLY A 78 7.92 9.77 -11.08
CA GLY A 78 7.32 8.44 -11.08
C GLY A 78 6.54 8.13 -9.81
N THR A 79 6.00 6.92 -9.78
CA THR A 79 5.26 6.38 -8.63
C THR A 79 6.09 5.33 -7.90
N ILE A 80 5.83 5.17 -6.62
CA ILE A 80 6.40 4.10 -5.81
C ILE A 80 5.32 3.18 -5.27
N LEU A 81 5.62 1.87 -5.25
CA LEU A 81 4.84 0.86 -4.54
C LEU A 81 5.81 -0.01 -3.74
N GLY A 82 5.64 -0.05 -2.43
CA GLY A 82 6.61 -0.69 -1.55
C GLY A 82 6.06 -1.07 -0.19
N ILE A 83 6.96 -1.53 0.66
CA ILE A 83 6.66 -1.99 2.01
C ILE A 83 7.70 -1.43 2.98
N MET A 84 7.24 -0.97 4.14
CA MET A 84 8.07 -0.67 5.30
C MET A 84 8.45 -1.97 6.03
N ASN A 85 9.74 -2.24 6.13
CA ASN A 85 10.31 -3.30 6.95
C ASN A 85 11.03 -2.67 8.15
N GLY A 86 10.32 -2.53 9.26
CA GLY A 86 10.80 -1.72 10.39
C GLY A 86 10.92 -0.26 9.95
N ASN A 87 12.14 0.28 9.92
CA ASN A 87 12.40 1.64 9.46
C ASN A 87 12.95 1.72 8.02
N ILE A 88 12.96 0.62 7.26
CA ILE A 88 13.44 0.61 5.87
C ILE A 88 12.25 0.44 4.92
N LEU A 89 11.97 1.47 4.11
CA LEU A 89 11.12 1.37 2.94
C LEU A 89 11.90 0.69 1.82
N VAL A 90 11.35 -0.37 1.23
CA VAL A 90 11.81 -0.91 -0.07
C VAL A 90 10.64 -0.82 -1.03
N ALA A 91 10.83 -0.17 -2.18
CA ALA A 91 9.77 0.08 -3.14
C ALA A 91 10.22 -0.07 -4.59
N ASP A 92 9.31 -0.51 -5.45
CA ASP A 92 9.44 -0.39 -6.90
C ASP A 92 9.12 1.06 -7.29
N TYR A 93 10.11 1.77 -7.85
CA TYR A 93 9.96 3.10 -8.45
C TYR A 93 9.78 2.97 -9.96
N THR A 94 8.60 3.32 -10.45
CA THR A 94 8.24 3.28 -11.87
C THR A 94 8.21 4.70 -12.42
N PHE A 95 9.04 4.98 -13.42
CA PHE A 95 9.25 6.32 -13.97
C PHE A 95 9.43 6.29 -15.48
N MET A 96 9.24 7.44 -16.13
CA MET A 96 9.50 7.61 -17.57
C MET A 96 10.93 8.12 -17.77
N SER A 97 11.67 7.51 -18.70
CA SER A 97 13.00 7.93 -19.14
C SER A 97 13.02 7.89 -20.66
N GLU A 98 13.27 9.03 -21.32
CA GLU A 98 13.33 9.12 -22.80
C GLU A 98 12.09 8.54 -23.52
N GLY A 99 10.91 8.66 -22.89
CA GLY A 99 9.66 8.10 -23.43
C GLY A 99 9.46 6.60 -23.17
N ILE A 100 10.37 5.95 -22.44
CA ILE A 100 10.30 4.55 -22.05
C ILE A 100 10.00 4.44 -20.55
N GLN A 101 8.99 3.65 -20.19
CA GLN A 101 8.71 3.33 -18.80
C GLN A 101 9.78 2.37 -18.27
N SER A 102 10.45 2.75 -17.19
CA SER A 102 11.46 1.96 -16.50
C SER A 102 11.04 1.72 -15.05
N THR A 103 11.49 0.62 -14.46
CA THR A 103 11.27 0.36 -13.02
C THR A 103 12.59 -0.03 -12.35
N ARG A 104 12.88 0.60 -11.20
CA ARG A 104 13.99 0.22 -10.33
C ARG A 104 13.52 0.12 -8.89
N GLN A 105 14.17 -0.71 -8.10
CA GLN A 105 14.02 -0.63 -6.66
C GLN A 105 14.70 0.63 -6.11
N VAL A 106 14.02 1.26 -5.17
CA VAL A 106 14.52 2.29 -4.28
C VAL A 106 14.39 1.79 -2.85
N ALA A 107 15.32 2.22 -1.99
CA ALA A 107 15.24 1.93 -0.57
C ALA A 107 15.48 3.21 0.21
N PHE A 108 14.70 3.45 1.25
CA PHE A 108 14.87 4.59 2.14
C PHE A 108 14.87 4.13 3.58
N ARG A 109 15.84 4.58 4.37
CA ARG A 109 15.83 4.38 5.82
C ARG A 109 15.24 5.60 6.49
N LEU A 110 14.24 5.39 7.32
CA LEU A 110 13.62 6.41 8.16
C LEU A 110 14.43 6.56 9.45
N GLU A 111 14.91 7.77 9.69
CA GLU A 111 15.61 8.17 10.91
C GLU A 111 14.91 9.41 11.48
N GLY A 112 14.14 9.23 12.56
CA GLY A 112 13.23 10.27 13.03
C GLY A 112 12.22 10.61 11.95
N ASN A 113 12.27 11.85 11.46
CA ASN A 113 11.38 12.39 10.43
C ASN A 113 12.13 12.61 9.11
N THR A 114 13.20 11.83 8.87
CA THR A 114 14.05 11.98 7.68
C THR A 114 14.20 10.64 6.97
N PHE A 115 13.91 10.62 5.67
CA PHE A 115 14.27 9.52 4.81
C PHE A 115 15.66 9.74 4.19
N ILE A 116 16.48 8.70 4.25
CA ILE A 116 17.81 8.66 3.63
C ILE A 116 17.77 7.57 2.57
N GLU A 117 18.03 7.90 1.30
CA GLU A 117 18.10 6.89 0.23
C GLU A 117 19.29 5.94 0.47
N GLY A 118 19.06 4.65 0.23
CA GLY A 118 20.04 3.59 0.30
C GLY A 118 20.54 3.18 -1.08
N TYR A 119 21.86 2.92 -1.18
CA TYR A 119 22.50 2.44 -2.39
C TYR A 119 23.25 1.12 -2.13
N GLY A 120 23.35 0.30 -3.17
CA GLY A 120 24.09 -0.96 -3.12
C GLY A 120 24.11 -1.65 -4.47
N GLU A 121 24.72 -2.84 -4.52
CA GLU A 121 24.78 -3.61 -5.75
C GLU A 121 23.38 -3.99 -6.25
N SER A 122 23.19 -3.88 -7.56
CA SER A 122 21.93 -4.18 -8.23
C SER A 122 22.13 -5.16 -9.38
N PHE A 123 21.01 -5.70 -9.87
CA PHE A 123 20.95 -6.54 -11.06
C PHE A 123 19.66 -6.28 -11.83
N SER A 124 19.68 -6.52 -13.13
CA SER A 124 18.49 -6.40 -13.98
C SER A 124 17.81 -7.75 -14.18
N GLN A 125 16.49 -7.79 -14.07
CA GLN A 125 15.67 -8.95 -14.38
C GLN A 125 14.29 -8.47 -14.86
N ASN A 126 13.79 -9.01 -15.99
CA ASN A 126 12.48 -8.65 -16.55
C ASN A 126 12.27 -7.13 -16.69
N ASP A 127 13.26 -6.42 -17.25
CA ASP A 127 13.24 -4.96 -17.45
C ASP A 127 13.09 -4.12 -16.17
N LYS A 128 13.34 -4.74 -15.01
CA LYS A 128 13.41 -4.08 -13.71
C LYS A 128 14.80 -4.21 -13.10
N VAL A 129 15.24 -3.18 -12.40
CA VAL A 129 16.49 -3.19 -11.62
C VAL A 129 16.17 -3.46 -10.16
N TYR A 130 16.77 -4.50 -9.58
CA TYR A 130 16.60 -4.90 -8.19
C TYR A 130 17.90 -4.78 -7.42
N PHE A 131 17.82 -4.59 -6.10
CA PHE A 131 18.98 -4.74 -5.23
C PHE A 131 19.35 -6.22 -5.11
N LYS A 132 20.64 -6.55 -5.15
CA LYS A 132 21.11 -7.91 -4.89
C LYS A 132 20.90 -8.33 -3.44
N ASN A 133 21.07 -7.40 -2.51
CA ASN A 133 20.91 -7.63 -1.08
C ASN A 133 20.48 -6.34 -0.36
N ILE A 134 19.28 -6.35 0.24
CA ILE A 134 18.72 -5.22 0.99
C ILE A 134 19.50 -4.95 2.28
N ASP A 135 20.00 -5.99 2.94
CA ASP A 135 20.70 -5.87 4.23
C ASP A 135 22.10 -5.26 4.07
N SER A 136 22.66 -5.26 2.86
CA SER A 136 23.96 -4.67 2.55
C SER A 136 23.90 -3.22 2.09
N LEU A 137 22.70 -2.63 1.99
CA LEU A 137 22.52 -1.26 1.52
C LEU A 137 23.24 -0.25 2.44
N LYS A 138 23.81 0.78 1.81
CA LYS A 138 24.44 1.91 2.49
C LYS A 138 23.52 3.10 2.40
N PHE A 139 23.15 3.62 3.57
CA PHE A 139 22.26 4.76 3.74
C PHE A 139 23.09 5.97 4.19
N ASP A 140 23.94 6.43 3.28
CA ASP A 140 24.85 7.57 3.45
C ASP A 140 24.60 8.64 2.37
N SER A 141 23.43 8.59 1.72
CA SER A 141 23.01 9.59 0.74
C SER A 141 23.08 11.00 1.32
N PHE A 142 23.61 11.92 0.51
CA PHE A 142 23.60 13.35 0.82
C PHE A 142 22.18 13.93 0.80
N PHE A 143 21.29 13.35 -0.02
CA PHE A 143 19.90 13.76 -0.16
C PHE A 143 19.09 13.25 1.04
N LYS A 144 19.11 14.02 2.13
CA LYS A 144 18.30 13.77 3.32
C LYS A 144 16.93 14.41 3.15
N LEU A 145 15.90 13.60 2.94
CA LEU A 145 14.54 14.06 2.71
C LEU A 145 13.84 14.27 4.05
N ILE A 146 13.63 15.52 4.44
CA ILE A 146 13.03 15.90 5.72
C ILE A 146 11.51 15.98 5.54
N GLU A 147 10.77 15.50 6.53
CA GLU A 147 9.31 15.61 6.52
C GLU A 147 8.86 17.08 6.50
N ILE A 148 7.87 17.36 5.67
CA ILE A 148 7.22 18.65 5.49
C ILE A 148 5.71 18.47 5.45
N ASP A 149 4.97 19.57 5.63
CA ASP A 149 3.55 19.58 5.36
C ASP A 149 3.29 19.31 3.86
N CYS A 150 2.36 18.40 3.58
CA CYS A 150 1.94 18.14 2.21
C CYS A 150 1.22 19.36 1.62
N GLN A 151 1.61 19.74 0.40
CA GLN A 151 0.95 20.77 -0.41
C GLN A 151 -0.20 20.19 -1.24
#